data_AF-A0A2M9YJP6-F1
#
_entry.id   AF-A0A2M9YJP6-F1
#
_cell.length_a   1.000
_cell.length_b   1.000
_cell.length_c   1.000
_cell.angle_alpha   90.00
_cell.angle_beta   90.00
_cell.angle_gamma   90.00
#
_symmetry.space_group_name_H-M   'P 1'
#
loop_
_entity.id
_entity.type
_entity.pdbx_description
1 polymer ?
#
loop_
_entity_poly.entity_id
_entity_poly.type
_entity_poly.pdbx_seq_one_letter_code
_entity_poly.pdbx_strand_id
1 'polypeptide(L)'
;MGESFAPVDLMEYIFYIFTGILTLFESVFDFFLSPLKQCHFIIFTILSKKGKNLSDSFLRTDRNRKRLDMKKNALKLFMGLSLVTSLINCPGGGGGSDMTPILFLLMGGGGSATSGGGNTSSPTTLAAPCMEKNSFTISSGTAWTFSGLPYYYSSAKTYTLSPSKPSSIFYAKQDHTFTNPNADYRPVLPTFYDSNGSNYLGREGWNVFTVTSMSPYGYNGYYYVNKFINNTLSSGQVNAVDFNFPTNPATINASASIITNCRTLDSDERSLSAAGGTSSSNGLNKVWTNRKKLNVNLIFIKDGNTRAYPNPTQAGLQTALDRWKSIYSQNSVKIDIQFTVTELDSSEFLNVASLSTDSYNTTGSLGKLFSSTSSVQSDVALNLYIARDETEVGGVLGISGGIPGTVGLKGTPQSGMAVFIEPHRSSGVLGSVLSVADQNFLGDTMAHEAAHFLGLFHTVESAGQSGSGYPNYTTDPLIETPICTSSRNTNGNGRVDISECSGTGFFDSGSLNLMFWAGDGVTQQTQLTGEQGWVLRLNPLVY
;
A
#
# COMPACT_ATOMS: atom_id res chain seq x y z
N MET A 1 15.88 -34.98 -27.13
CA MET A 1 15.05 -35.50 -26.03
C MET A 1 14.18 -34.35 -25.60
N GLY A 2 12.93 -34.37 -26.04
CA GLY A 2 11.97 -33.29 -25.85
C GLY A 2 10.98 -33.67 -24.76
N GLU A 3 10.68 -32.71 -23.90
CA GLU A 3 9.39 -32.62 -23.21
C GLU A 3 8.95 -31.16 -23.32
N SER A 4 7.80 -30.98 -23.95
CA SER A 4 7.09 -29.73 -24.13
C SER A 4 6.28 -29.43 -22.86
N PHE A 5 6.54 -28.31 -22.20
CA PHE A 5 5.64 -27.76 -21.19
C PHE A 5 4.53 -26.97 -21.92
N ALA A 6 3.30 -27.50 -21.86
CA ALA A 6 2.11 -26.79 -22.29
C ALA A 6 1.69 -25.78 -21.19
N PRO A 7 1.25 -24.55 -21.54
CA PRO A 7 0.71 -23.60 -20.57
C PRO A 7 -0.81 -23.74 -20.56
N VAL A 8 -1.41 -24.28 -19.49
CA VAL A 8 -2.88 -24.35 -19.38
C VAL A 8 -3.42 -23.69 -18.09
N ASP A 9 -2.59 -23.38 -17.09
CA ASP A 9 -3.08 -22.80 -15.82
C ASP A 9 -2.72 -21.32 -15.58
N LEU A 10 -2.19 -20.60 -16.58
CA LEU A 10 -1.81 -19.18 -16.42
C LEU A 10 -2.78 -18.16 -17.06
N MET A 11 -3.69 -18.59 -17.95
CA MET A 11 -4.64 -17.67 -18.60
C MET A 11 -5.85 -17.30 -17.72
N GLU A 12 -6.18 -18.09 -16.69
CA GLU A 12 -7.25 -17.72 -15.74
C GLU A 12 -6.87 -16.52 -14.86
N TYR A 13 -5.57 -16.26 -14.66
CA TYR A 13 -5.11 -15.17 -13.80
C TYR A 13 -5.13 -13.79 -14.50
N ILE A 14 -4.99 -13.76 -15.83
CA ILE A 14 -5.07 -12.52 -16.62
C ILE A 14 -6.52 -12.19 -17.01
N PHE A 15 -7.39 -13.20 -17.12
CA PHE A 15 -8.82 -12.98 -17.36
C PHE A 15 -9.49 -12.26 -16.17
N TYR A 16 -9.12 -12.54 -14.92
CA TYR A 16 -9.77 -11.91 -13.75
C TYR A 16 -9.38 -10.45 -13.51
N ILE A 17 -8.26 -9.96 -14.04
CA ILE A 17 -7.85 -8.55 -13.90
C ILE A 17 -8.38 -7.69 -15.07
N PHE A 18 -8.73 -8.28 -16.23
CA PHE A 18 -9.23 -7.52 -17.39
C PHE A 18 -10.65 -7.85 -17.89
N THR A 19 -11.31 -8.92 -17.42
CA THR A 19 -12.69 -9.26 -17.85
C THR A 19 -13.77 -9.22 -16.76
N GLY A 20 -13.43 -8.77 -15.55
CA GLY A 20 -14.42 -8.52 -14.49
C GLY A 20 -15.34 -7.31 -14.70
N ILE A 21 -15.16 -6.53 -15.79
CA ILE A 21 -15.88 -5.27 -16.03
C ILE A 21 -16.74 -5.27 -17.32
N LEU A 22 -16.78 -6.37 -18.09
CA LEU A 22 -17.57 -6.40 -19.33
C LEU A 22 -18.28 -7.74 -19.54
N THR A 23 -19.17 -8.14 -18.62
CA THR A 23 -20.34 -9.03 -18.88
C THR A 23 -21.16 -9.23 -17.60
N LEU A 24 -21.87 -8.18 -17.16
CA LEU A 24 -23.00 -8.32 -16.25
C LEU A 24 -23.90 -7.07 -16.26
N PHE A 25 -24.18 -6.51 -17.45
CA PHE A 25 -25.23 -5.50 -17.61
C PHE A 25 -25.93 -5.61 -18.97
N GLU A 26 -26.37 -6.82 -19.33
CA GLU A 26 -27.51 -7.00 -20.23
C GLU A 26 -28.30 -8.22 -19.75
N SER A 27 -29.28 -7.99 -18.86
CA SER A 27 -30.57 -8.71 -18.75
C SER A 27 -31.20 -8.64 -17.35
N VAL A 28 -31.61 -7.44 -16.92
CA VAL A 28 -32.89 -7.13 -16.23
C VAL A 28 -33.05 -5.60 -16.34
N PHE A 29 -33.41 -5.07 -17.51
CA PHE A 29 -34.77 -4.63 -17.87
C PHE A 29 -35.55 -3.88 -16.77
N ASP A 30 -35.69 -2.59 -17.02
CA ASP A 30 -36.85 -1.73 -16.76
C ASP A 30 -37.50 -1.75 -15.37
N PHE A 31 -37.06 -0.84 -14.51
CA PHE A 31 -38.00 0.06 -13.85
C PHE A 31 -37.29 1.30 -13.27
N PHE A 32 -37.83 2.48 -13.60
CA PHE A 32 -37.54 3.83 -13.11
C PHE A 32 -36.47 4.69 -13.81
N LEU A 33 -36.95 5.59 -14.69
CA LEU A 33 -36.72 7.05 -14.65
C LEU A 33 -37.84 7.76 -15.47
N SER A 34 -38.95 8.15 -14.83
CA SER A 34 -39.38 9.55 -14.53
C SER A 34 -40.41 10.11 -15.54
N PRO A 35 -41.18 11.21 -15.30
CA PRO A 35 -41.23 12.10 -14.12
C PRO A 35 -42.65 12.59 -13.69
N LEU A 36 -42.68 13.50 -12.70
CA LEU A 36 -43.69 14.55 -12.41
C LEU A 36 -44.92 14.28 -11.50
N LYS A 37 -44.94 15.09 -10.42
CA LYS A 37 -46.07 15.86 -9.82
C LYS A 37 -46.96 15.25 -8.71
N GLN A 38 -47.08 16.08 -7.68
CA GLN A 38 -48.22 16.35 -6.77
C GLN A 38 -48.31 15.65 -5.40
N CYS A 39 -47.97 16.45 -4.38
CA CYS A 39 -48.76 16.86 -3.21
C CYS A 39 -49.73 15.89 -2.47
N HIS A 40 -49.66 16.04 -1.14
CA HIS A 40 -50.61 15.76 -0.05
C HIS A 40 -50.57 14.42 0.70
N PHE A 41 -50.09 14.53 1.95
CA PHE A 41 -50.77 14.20 3.22
C PHE A 41 -51.89 13.13 3.20
N ILE A 42 -51.77 12.10 4.05
CA ILE A 42 -52.67 11.81 5.21
C ILE A 42 -52.21 10.53 5.95
N ILE A 43 -52.35 10.61 7.28
CA ILE A 43 -52.15 9.61 8.35
C ILE A 43 -53.32 8.61 8.41
N PHE A 44 -53.08 7.34 8.82
CA PHE A 44 -53.86 6.45 9.74
C PHE A 44 -53.33 5.00 9.52
N THR A 45 -52.73 4.25 10.46
CA THR A 45 -53.15 3.75 11.80
C THR A 45 -54.11 2.55 11.75
N ILE A 46 -53.52 1.34 11.93
CA ILE A 46 -53.87 0.27 12.90
C ILE A 46 -54.99 -0.78 12.62
N LEU A 47 -54.66 -2.05 13.01
CA LEU A 47 -55.49 -3.22 13.42
C LEU A 47 -56.20 -4.03 12.30
N SER A 48 -56.38 -5.36 12.35
CA SER A 48 -56.25 -6.41 13.37
C SER A 48 -56.50 -7.80 12.74
N LYS A 49 -56.06 -8.85 13.46
CA LYS A 49 -56.78 -10.11 13.76
C LYS A 49 -56.58 -11.36 12.88
N LYS A 50 -56.03 -12.37 13.60
CA LYS A 50 -56.48 -13.79 13.77
C LYS A 50 -56.50 -14.67 12.51
N GLY A 51 -55.95 -15.88 12.49
CA GLY A 51 -55.51 -16.78 13.56
C GLY A 51 -56.03 -18.21 13.30
N LYS A 52 -55.30 -19.21 13.80
CA LYS A 52 -55.61 -20.66 13.93
C LYS A 52 -55.45 -21.51 12.66
N ASN A 53 -55.04 -22.78 12.70
CA ASN A 53 -54.34 -23.64 13.67
C ASN A 53 -54.14 -25.02 13.00
N LEU A 54 -53.03 -25.68 13.34
CA LEU A 54 -52.85 -27.11 13.71
C LEU A 54 -53.40 -28.25 12.83
N SER A 55 -52.50 -29.17 12.45
CA SER A 55 -52.36 -30.53 13.06
C SER A 55 -51.13 -31.24 12.43
N ASP A 56 -50.04 -31.55 13.15
CA ASP A 56 -49.83 -32.66 14.10
C ASP A 56 -49.89 -34.09 13.50
N SER A 57 -48.75 -34.81 13.53
CA SER A 57 -48.55 -36.05 14.32
C SER A 57 -47.15 -36.65 14.04
N PHE A 58 -46.24 -36.79 15.03
CA PHE A 58 -46.12 -37.84 16.08
C PHE A 58 -45.64 -39.18 15.51
N LEU A 59 -44.50 -39.77 15.93
CA LEU A 59 -44.13 -40.40 17.22
C LEU A 59 -42.60 -40.73 17.17
N ARG A 60 -41.82 -41.04 18.22
CA ARG A 60 -41.78 -40.91 19.69
C ARG A 60 -40.79 -41.98 20.19
N THR A 61 -39.87 -41.63 21.10
CA THR A 61 -39.40 -42.34 22.34
C THR A 61 -38.01 -41.79 22.70
N ASP A 62 -37.68 -41.11 23.82
CA ASP A 62 -38.15 -40.95 25.21
C ASP A 62 -37.29 -41.71 26.26
N ARG A 63 -37.11 -41.05 27.43
CA ARG A 63 -36.42 -41.37 28.72
C ARG A 63 -34.97 -40.82 28.88
N ASN A 64 -34.57 -40.11 29.95
CA ASN A 64 -35.06 -39.81 31.32
C ASN A 64 -34.41 -38.47 31.78
N ARG A 65 -35.04 -37.47 32.44
CA ARG A 65 -35.76 -37.33 33.74
C ARG A 65 -34.87 -36.88 34.93
N LYS A 66 -35.01 -35.62 35.35
CA LYS A 66 -35.26 -35.04 36.72
C LYS A 66 -34.70 -33.59 36.80
N ARG A 67 -35.48 -32.50 36.84
CA ARG A 67 -36.40 -31.92 37.88
C ARG A 67 -35.62 -31.42 39.11
N LEU A 68 -35.50 -30.11 39.39
CA LEU A 68 -36.37 -29.18 40.19
C LEU A 68 -35.54 -27.86 40.31
N ASP A 69 -36.02 -26.64 40.57
CA ASP A 69 -37.31 -25.95 40.64
C ASP A 69 -37.03 -24.43 40.72
N MET A 70 -38.02 -23.60 40.40
CA MET A 70 -38.00 -22.14 40.38
C MET A 70 -38.04 -21.49 41.77
N LYS A 71 -37.57 -20.23 41.88
CA LYS A 71 -38.24 -19.20 42.71
C LYS A 71 -37.98 -17.76 42.22
N LYS A 72 -39.08 -17.01 42.24
CA LYS A 72 -39.31 -15.60 41.85
C LYS A 72 -38.59 -14.60 42.78
N ASN A 73 -38.33 -13.37 42.30
CA ASN A 73 -39.01 -12.16 42.79
C ASN A 73 -38.52 -10.86 42.10
N ALA A 74 -39.45 -9.92 42.04
CA ALA A 74 -39.37 -8.61 41.39
C ALA A 74 -39.12 -7.46 42.39
N LEU A 75 -38.85 -6.27 41.83
CA LEU A 75 -39.44 -4.96 42.18
C LEU A 75 -38.54 -3.88 42.85
N LYS A 76 -38.71 -2.65 42.30
CA LYS A 76 -38.37 -1.26 42.77
C LYS A 76 -36.93 -0.79 42.47
N LEU A 77 -36.67 0.22 41.64
CA LEU A 77 -37.15 1.62 41.50
C LEU A 77 -36.85 2.49 42.75
N PHE A 78 -35.86 3.38 42.64
CA PHE A 78 -35.91 4.73 43.22
C PHE A 78 -34.93 5.70 42.51
N MET A 79 -35.48 6.87 42.17
CA MET A 79 -34.81 8.09 41.74
C MET A 79 -33.91 8.67 42.84
N GLY A 80 -32.93 9.48 42.43
CA GLY A 80 -32.20 10.41 43.30
C GLY A 80 -31.51 11.52 42.49
N LEU A 81 -32.24 12.62 42.31
CA LEU A 81 -31.86 13.89 41.71
C LEU A 81 -31.10 14.77 42.74
N SER A 82 -30.05 15.50 42.32
CA SER A 82 -29.65 16.80 42.92
C SER A 82 -28.77 17.55 41.91
N LEU A 83 -29.27 18.57 41.18
CA LEU A 83 -29.41 20.01 41.51
C LEU A 83 -28.07 20.73 41.73
N VAL A 84 -27.54 21.42 40.70
CA VAL A 84 -27.55 22.90 40.45
C VAL A 84 -26.51 23.68 41.27
N THR A 85 -25.56 24.35 40.59
CA THR A 85 -25.51 25.83 40.47
C THR A 85 -24.48 26.28 39.42
N SER A 86 -24.88 27.31 38.72
CA SER A 86 -24.29 28.04 37.59
C SER A 86 -23.70 29.39 38.02
N LEU A 87 -22.66 29.87 37.33
CA LEU A 87 -22.36 31.28 36.98
C LEU A 87 -21.49 31.22 35.70
N ILE A 88 -21.89 31.64 34.48
CA ILE A 88 -22.38 32.91 33.89
C ILE A 88 -21.27 33.93 33.53
N ASN A 89 -21.12 34.14 32.21
CA ASN A 89 -20.69 35.30 31.38
C ASN A 89 -19.19 35.72 31.33
N CYS A 90 -18.49 35.68 30.18
CA CYS A 90 -18.58 36.42 28.87
C CYS A 90 -17.81 37.78 28.90
N PRO A 91 -17.56 38.50 27.78
CA PRO A 91 -16.84 38.21 26.53
C PRO A 91 -15.91 39.39 26.06
N GLY A 92 -15.28 39.27 24.87
CA GLY A 92 -14.66 40.39 24.10
C GLY A 92 -13.13 40.50 24.24
N GLY A 93 -12.31 40.83 23.25
CA GLY A 93 -12.51 41.43 21.93
C GLY A 93 -11.43 42.51 21.72
N GLY A 94 -10.58 42.36 20.69
CA GLY A 94 -9.85 43.48 20.05
C GLY A 94 -8.35 43.64 20.33
N GLY A 95 -7.59 43.88 19.25
CA GLY A 95 -6.50 44.86 19.24
C GLY A 95 -5.10 44.32 18.99
N GLY A 96 -4.56 44.58 17.79
CA GLY A 96 -3.22 44.16 17.36
C GLY A 96 -2.06 44.92 17.98
N SER A 97 -0.84 44.43 17.74
CA SER A 97 0.24 45.16 17.08
C SER A 97 1.50 44.28 16.99
N ASP A 98 2.08 44.27 15.79
CA ASP A 98 3.49 44.09 15.41
C ASP A 98 4.51 43.67 16.47
N MET A 99 5.42 42.77 16.06
CA MET A 99 6.87 42.92 16.20
C MET A 99 7.58 41.76 15.47
N THR A 100 8.01 42.03 14.24
CA THR A 100 9.08 41.31 13.55
C THR A 100 10.43 41.74 14.14
N PRO A 101 11.43 40.85 14.22
CA PRO A 101 12.72 41.19 13.63
C PRO A 101 13.30 40.02 12.82
N ILE A 102 13.59 40.23 11.54
CA ILE A 102 14.90 40.61 10.97
C ILE A 102 15.76 39.37 10.61
N LEU A 103 15.66 39.10 9.32
CA LEU A 103 16.65 38.60 8.38
C LEU A 103 18.13 38.92 8.74
N PHE A 104 18.99 37.90 8.72
CA PHE A 104 20.42 38.08 8.45
C PHE A 104 20.84 37.21 7.27
N LEU A 105 21.07 37.88 6.15
CA LEU A 105 21.85 37.41 5.01
C LEU A 105 23.25 38.02 5.16
N LEU A 106 24.30 37.21 5.09
CA LEU A 106 25.65 37.68 4.75
C LEU A 106 26.35 36.61 3.90
N MET A 107 26.59 36.96 2.64
CA MET A 107 27.61 36.35 1.79
C MET A 107 28.98 36.96 2.09
N GLY A 108 30.03 36.16 1.96
CA GLY A 108 31.42 36.64 1.92
C GLY A 108 32.37 35.47 1.75
N GLY A 109 32.97 35.34 0.56
CA GLY A 109 33.78 34.18 0.17
C GLY A 109 35.29 34.32 0.41
N GLY A 110 35.99 33.22 0.09
CA GLY A 110 37.35 33.19 -0.46
C GLY A 110 38.52 33.21 0.53
N GLY A 111 39.34 32.14 0.50
CA GLY A 111 40.79 32.25 0.75
C GLY A 111 41.44 31.23 1.69
N SER A 112 42.01 30.17 1.10
CA SER A 112 43.26 29.46 1.42
C SER A 112 43.70 29.11 2.86
N ALA A 113 43.74 27.78 3.08
CA ALA A 113 44.75 26.94 3.74
C ALA A 113 45.73 27.55 4.77
N THR A 114 45.63 27.06 6.01
CA THR A 114 46.79 26.62 6.81
C THR A 114 46.39 25.46 7.72
N SER A 115 47.31 24.50 7.85
CA SER A 115 47.24 23.27 8.63
C SER A 115 47.33 23.52 10.14
N GLY A 116 46.45 22.91 10.93
CA GLY A 116 46.58 22.85 12.39
C GLY A 116 45.55 21.89 12.98
N GLY A 117 46.00 20.75 13.50
CA GLY A 117 45.15 19.73 14.10
C GLY A 117 44.42 20.26 15.34
N GLY A 118 43.11 20.02 15.37
CA GLY A 118 42.24 20.36 16.48
C GLY A 118 40.97 19.52 16.38
N ASN A 119 40.81 18.62 17.32
CA ASN A 119 39.68 17.71 17.46
C ASN A 119 38.40 18.52 17.73
N THR A 120 37.58 18.75 16.72
CA THR A 120 36.22 19.27 16.89
C THR A 120 35.23 18.27 16.32
N SER A 121 34.53 17.61 17.24
CA SER A 121 33.30 16.88 16.95
C SER A 121 32.35 17.80 16.18
N SER A 122 32.27 17.54 14.87
CA SER A 122 31.31 18.20 13.97
C SER A 122 29.90 18.02 14.55
N PRO A 123 29.04 19.04 14.50
CA PRO A 123 27.65 18.90 14.93
C PRO A 123 27.03 17.75 14.15
N THR A 124 26.45 16.79 14.87
CA THR A 124 25.68 15.67 14.33
C THR A 124 24.79 16.17 13.20
N THR A 125 25.21 15.90 11.96
CA THR A 125 24.36 16.09 10.78
C THR A 125 23.10 15.31 11.05
N LEU A 126 21.96 16.00 11.09
CA LEU A 126 20.64 15.38 11.18
C LEU A 126 20.60 14.24 10.16
N ALA A 127 20.42 13.01 10.63
CA ALA A 127 20.38 11.84 9.76
C ALA A 127 19.34 12.07 8.65
N ALA A 128 19.69 11.73 7.42
CA ALA A 128 18.85 11.83 6.23
C ALA A 128 18.86 10.47 5.51
N PRO A 129 17.87 10.19 4.65
CA PRO A 129 17.88 9.01 3.79
C PRO A 129 19.22 8.85 3.05
N CYS A 130 19.77 7.63 3.03
CA CYS A 130 21.05 7.31 2.39
C CYS A 130 20.81 6.45 1.15
N MET A 131 21.06 7.02 -0.04
CA MET A 131 20.85 6.36 -1.33
C MET A 131 21.98 6.62 -2.31
N GLU A 132 22.53 5.56 -2.89
CA GLU A 132 23.38 5.63 -4.08
C GLU A 132 22.53 5.39 -5.33
N LYS A 133 22.39 6.40 -6.19
CA LYS A 133 21.56 6.33 -7.40
C LYS A 133 22.45 6.10 -8.63
N ASN A 134 22.29 4.97 -9.31
CA ASN A 134 22.98 4.67 -10.56
C ASN A 134 21.96 4.53 -11.70
N SER A 135 21.80 5.60 -12.48
CA SER A 135 20.89 5.66 -13.63
C SER A 135 21.66 5.58 -14.94
N PHE A 136 21.18 4.78 -15.89
CA PHE A 136 21.85 4.56 -17.17
C PHE A 136 20.86 4.26 -18.30
N THR A 137 21.26 4.60 -19.52
CA THR A 137 20.57 4.20 -20.75
C THR A 137 20.98 2.80 -21.16
N ILE A 138 20.05 2.04 -21.72
CA ILE A 138 20.29 0.72 -22.30
C ILE A 138 20.28 0.92 -23.82
N SER A 139 21.43 0.77 -24.44
CA SER A 139 21.64 1.05 -25.88
C SER A 139 21.76 -0.20 -26.75
N SER A 140 21.63 -1.39 -26.15
CA SER A 140 21.69 -2.67 -26.85
C SER A 140 20.95 -3.73 -26.04
N GLY A 141 20.44 -4.73 -26.75
CA GLY A 141 19.80 -5.89 -26.16
C GLY A 141 19.91 -7.08 -27.10
N THR A 142 19.98 -8.28 -26.53
CA THR A 142 20.01 -9.51 -27.30
C THR A 142 18.59 -10.00 -27.49
N ALA A 143 18.24 -10.33 -28.72
CA ALA A 143 16.90 -10.80 -29.06
C ALA A 143 16.70 -12.26 -28.63
N TRP A 144 15.53 -12.55 -28.10
CA TRP A 144 14.95 -13.88 -27.97
C TRP A 144 13.47 -13.82 -28.35
N THR A 145 12.70 -14.86 -28.06
CA THR A 145 11.30 -14.96 -28.48
C THR A 145 10.37 -15.15 -27.29
N PHE A 146 9.43 -14.22 -27.10
CA PHE A 146 8.36 -14.31 -26.12
C PHE A 146 7.03 -14.39 -26.87
N SER A 147 6.27 -15.47 -26.67
CA SER A 147 4.99 -15.71 -27.36
C SER A 147 5.06 -15.55 -28.89
N GLY A 148 6.17 -15.98 -29.50
CA GLY A 148 6.39 -15.88 -30.96
C GLY A 148 6.84 -14.50 -31.46
N LEU A 149 6.97 -13.50 -30.58
CA LEU A 149 7.42 -12.15 -30.91
C LEU A 149 8.84 -11.88 -30.40
N PRO A 150 9.62 -10.99 -31.03
CA PRO A 150 10.96 -10.64 -30.57
C PRO A 150 10.91 -10.06 -29.16
N TYR A 151 11.81 -10.42 -28.25
CA TYR A 151 11.89 -9.81 -26.92
C TYR A 151 13.36 -9.61 -26.59
N TYR A 152 13.74 -8.54 -25.90
CA TYR A 152 15.14 -8.09 -25.83
C TYR A 152 15.59 -7.99 -24.40
N TYR A 153 16.68 -8.69 -24.04
CA TYR A 153 17.29 -8.57 -22.71
C TYR A 153 18.56 -7.73 -22.78
N SER A 154 18.75 -6.86 -21.79
CA SER A 154 19.96 -6.06 -21.66
C SER A 154 21.15 -6.91 -21.23
N SER A 155 22.38 -6.38 -21.34
CA SER A 155 23.49 -6.97 -20.60
C SER A 155 23.24 -6.88 -19.09
N ALA A 156 23.55 -7.95 -18.36
CA ALA A 156 23.39 -7.98 -16.92
C ALA A 156 24.28 -6.92 -16.23
N LYS A 157 23.71 -6.24 -15.24
CA LYS A 157 24.37 -5.29 -14.35
C LYS A 157 24.53 -5.91 -12.98
N THR A 158 25.74 -5.85 -12.44
CA THR A 158 26.00 -6.36 -11.10
C THR A 158 25.56 -5.36 -10.04
N TYR A 159 25.10 -5.87 -8.91
CA TYR A 159 24.86 -5.13 -7.67
C TYR A 159 25.36 -5.95 -6.49
N THR A 160 25.65 -5.30 -5.36
CA THR A 160 26.20 -5.99 -4.18
C THR A 160 25.34 -5.67 -2.98
N LEU A 161 24.89 -6.73 -2.30
CA LEU A 161 24.21 -6.63 -1.02
C LEU A 161 25.18 -6.94 0.11
N SER A 162 25.16 -6.15 1.17
CA SER A 162 26.01 -6.32 2.35
C SER A 162 25.43 -5.56 3.54
N PRO A 163 25.99 -5.70 4.75
CA PRO A 163 25.55 -4.91 5.89
C PRO A 163 25.60 -3.41 5.68
N SER A 164 26.49 -2.89 4.82
CA SER A 164 26.58 -1.46 4.48
C SER A 164 25.79 -1.09 3.23
N LYS A 165 25.31 -2.08 2.47
CA LYS A 165 24.45 -1.92 1.29
C LYS A 165 23.29 -2.92 1.35
N PRO A 166 22.34 -2.74 2.28
CA PRO A 166 21.44 -3.83 2.66
C PRO A 166 20.35 -4.15 1.67
N SER A 167 20.03 -3.24 0.76
CA SER A 167 18.98 -3.41 -0.23
C SER A 167 19.25 -2.58 -1.46
N SER A 168 18.64 -2.98 -2.57
CA SER A 168 18.62 -2.25 -3.82
C SER A 168 17.19 -2.20 -4.37
N ILE A 169 16.80 -1.04 -4.89
CA ILE A 169 15.56 -0.84 -5.64
C ILE A 169 15.92 -0.66 -7.11
N PHE A 170 15.14 -1.29 -7.97
CA PHE A 170 15.33 -1.30 -9.40
C PHE A 170 14.16 -0.60 -10.07
N TYR A 171 14.45 0.22 -11.08
CA TYR A 171 13.45 0.82 -11.93
C TYR A 171 13.92 0.71 -13.37
N ALA A 172 13.06 0.27 -14.27
CA ALA A 172 13.31 0.34 -15.70
C ALA A 172 12.10 0.88 -16.46
N LYS A 173 12.39 1.51 -17.60
CA LYS A 173 11.40 2.14 -18.46
C LYS A 173 11.79 1.98 -19.92
N GLN A 174 10.82 1.65 -20.77
CA GLN A 174 10.92 1.75 -22.22
C GLN A 174 9.59 2.19 -22.83
N ASP A 175 9.65 3.24 -23.66
CA ASP A 175 8.47 3.80 -24.32
C ASP A 175 8.27 3.14 -25.67
N HIS A 176 7.12 2.53 -25.93
CA HIS A 176 6.84 1.87 -27.21
C HIS A 176 5.37 1.99 -27.63
N THR A 177 5.05 1.55 -28.85
CA THR A 177 3.75 1.79 -29.48
C THR A 177 2.73 0.66 -29.31
N PHE A 178 3.13 -0.49 -28.78
CA PHE A 178 2.21 -1.61 -28.49
C PHE A 178 1.35 -1.29 -27.26
N THR A 179 0.30 -0.50 -27.45
CA THR A 179 -0.66 -0.12 -26.39
C THR A 179 -1.85 -1.06 -26.29
N ASN A 180 -2.02 -2.02 -27.22
CA ASN A 180 -3.09 -3.01 -27.14
C ASN A 180 -2.59 -4.32 -26.51
N PRO A 181 -2.77 -4.52 -25.18
CA PRO A 181 -2.34 -5.75 -24.51
C PRO A 181 -3.04 -7.00 -25.04
N ASN A 182 -4.21 -6.89 -25.69
CA ASN A 182 -4.90 -8.04 -26.27
C ASN A 182 -4.25 -8.57 -27.56
N ALA A 183 -3.43 -7.75 -28.23
CA ALA A 183 -2.72 -8.14 -29.45
C ALA A 183 -1.23 -8.40 -29.22
N ASP A 184 -0.64 -7.75 -28.22
CA ASP A 184 0.80 -7.83 -27.92
C ASP A 184 1.09 -7.42 -26.47
N TYR A 185 1.01 -8.38 -25.55
CA TYR A 185 1.38 -8.17 -24.14
C TYR A 185 2.76 -8.73 -23.86
N ARG A 186 3.75 -7.84 -23.91
CA ARG A 186 5.14 -8.09 -23.52
C ARG A 186 5.56 -7.01 -22.54
N PRO A 187 5.64 -7.30 -21.22
CA PRO A 187 5.93 -6.29 -20.22
C PRO A 187 7.38 -5.82 -20.28
N VAL A 188 7.74 -4.77 -19.55
CA VAL A 188 9.12 -4.54 -19.14
C VAL A 188 9.35 -5.33 -17.86
N LEU A 189 10.38 -6.17 -17.79
CA LEU A 189 10.62 -7.00 -16.60
C LEU A 189 12.11 -7.17 -16.28
N PRO A 190 12.51 -7.13 -15.00
CA PRO A 190 13.85 -7.50 -14.58
C PRO A 190 13.99 -9.02 -14.48
N THR A 191 15.13 -9.56 -14.92
CA THR A 191 15.54 -10.93 -14.56
C THR A 191 16.75 -10.84 -13.65
N PHE A 192 16.68 -11.51 -12.49
CA PHE A 192 17.74 -11.49 -11.50
C PHE A 192 18.59 -12.73 -11.58
N TYR A 193 19.83 -12.60 -11.12
CA TYR A 193 20.81 -13.68 -11.03
C TYR A 193 21.43 -13.67 -9.63
N ASP A 194 21.47 -14.83 -9.01
CA ASP A 194 22.18 -15.02 -7.75
C ASP A 194 23.71 -14.99 -7.94
N SER A 195 24.46 -15.14 -6.85
CA SER A 195 25.92 -15.19 -6.89
C SER A 195 26.52 -16.35 -7.66
N ASN A 196 25.73 -17.37 -8.01
CA ASN A 196 26.13 -18.51 -8.83
C ASN A 196 25.75 -18.32 -10.31
N GLY A 197 25.12 -17.20 -10.66
CA GLY A 197 24.61 -16.93 -12.01
C GLY A 197 23.30 -17.65 -12.34
N SER A 198 22.61 -18.22 -11.34
CA SER A 198 21.30 -18.84 -11.55
C SER A 198 20.22 -17.77 -11.61
N ASN A 199 19.42 -17.77 -12.67
CA ASN A 199 18.38 -16.77 -12.85
C ASN A 199 17.12 -17.05 -12.01
N TYR A 200 16.37 -16.00 -11.71
CA TYR A 200 15.06 -16.05 -11.08
C TYR A 200 14.25 -14.78 -11.39
N LEU A 201 12.93 -14.88 -11.21
CA LEU A 201 11.99 -13.77 -11.27
C LEU A 201 11.58 -13.35 -9.86
N GLY A 202 11.26 -12.08 -9.67
CA GLY A 202 10.76 -11.55 -8.40
C GLY A 202 9.22 -11.56 -8.32
N ARG A 203 8.66 -10.62 -7.55
CA ARG A 203 7.22 -10.41 -7.35
C ARG A 203 6.69 -9.20 -8.14
N GLU A 204 7.41 -8.75 -9.16
CA GLU A 204 7.07 -7.52 -9.87
C GLU A 204 5.71 -7.61 -10.56
N GLY A 205 4.98 -6.49 -10.58
CA GLY A 205 3.82 -6.32 -11.45
C GLY A 205 4.24 -6.31 -12.91
N TRP A 206 3.41 -6.88 -13.78
CA TRP A 206 3.68 -7.01 -15.21
C TRP A 206 3.20 -5.74 -15.93
N ASN A 207 3.98 -4.68 -15.79
CA ASN A 207 3.70 -3.40 -16.42
C ASN A 207 4.28 -3.36 -17.84
N VAL A 208 3.61 -2.62 -18.73
CA VAL A 208 3.94 -2.54 -20.15
C VAL A 208 5.12 -1.62 -20.39
N PHE A 209 5.16 -0.44 -19.77
CA PHE A 209 6.18 0.59 -20.04
C PHE A 209 7.25 0.69 -18.97
N THR A 210 6.90 0.39 -17.73
CA THR A 210 7.77 0.54 -16.56
C THR A 210 7.84 -0.73 -15.75
N VAL A 211 8.83 -0.84 -14.87
CA VAL A 211 8.83 -1.86 -13.82
C VAL A 211 9.58 -1.35 -12.62
N THR A 212 9.11 -1.71 -11.43
CA THR A 212 9.84 -1.55 -10.18
C THR A 212 10.06 -2.89 -9.52
N SER A 213 11.17 -3.01 -8.80
CA SER A 213 11.55 -4.21 -8.07
C SER A 213 12.46 -3.85 -6.91
N MET A 214 12.71 -4.82 -6.03
CA MET A 214 13.72 -4.71 -4.99
C MET A 214 14.42 -6.03 -4.71
N SER A 215 15.56 -5.93 -4.05
CA SER A 215 16.31 -7.06 -3.53
C SER A 215 16.95 -6.68 -2.19
N PRO A 216 16.76 -7.47 -1.12
CA PRO A 216 15.92 -8.66 -1.04
C PRO A 216 14.42 -8.32 -0.85
N TYR A 217 13.54 -9.29 -1.12
CA TYR A 217 12.08 -9.20 -0.92
C TYR A 217 11.62 -9.48 0.51
N GLY A 218 12.47 -10.13 1.30
CA GLY A 218 12.21 -10.58 2.66
C GLY A 218 13.51 -11.08 3.28
N TYR A 219 13.50 -11.40 4.57
CA TYR A 219 14.69 -11.91 5.24
C TYR A 219 15.05 -13.31 4.71
N ASN A 220 14.03 -14.14 4.48
CA ASN A 220 14.20 -15.47 3.89
C ASN A 220 13.91 -15.47 2.39
N GLY A 221 14.87 -15.04 1.57
CA GLY A 221 14.73 -15.07 0.10
C GLY A 221 14.46 -16.46 -0.49
N TYR A 222 14.89 -17.53 0.20
CA TYR A 222 14.67 -18.90 -0.28
C TYR A 222 13.19 -19.28 -0.26
N TYR A 223 12.43 -18.79 0.72
CA TYR A 223 11.00 -19.06 0.85
C TYR A 223 10.20 -18.62 -0.39
N TYR A 224 10.58 -17.52 -1.03
CA TYR A 224 9.79 -16.98 -2.14
C TYR A 224 10.42 -17.21 -3.52
N VAL A 225 11.68 -16.82 -3.70
CA VAL A 225 12.36 -16.91 -5.00
C VAL A 225 13.20 -18.18 -5.17
N ASN A 226 13.24 -19.06 -4.15
CA ASN A 226 14.08 -20.27 -4.15
C ASN A 226 15.56 -19.96 -4.48
N LYS A 227 16.05 -18.84 -3.91
CA LYS A 227 17.43 -18.35 -4.02
C LYS A 227 17.88 -17.76 -2.70
N PHE A 228 19.15 -17.96 -2.36
CA PHE A 228 19.76 -17.32 -1.20
C PHE A 228 20.26 -15.93 -1.57
N ILE A 229 19.46 -14.91 -1.22
CA ILE A 229 19.84 -13.51 -1.33
C ILE A 229 20.18 -12.99 0.05
N ASN A 230 21.43 -12.60 0.26
CA ASN A 230 21.99 -12.31 1.57
C ASN A 230 22.60 -10.90 1.60
N ASN A 231 22.13 -10.11 2.56
CA ASN A 231 22.61 -8.76 2.84
C ASN A 231 23.30 -8.64 4.22
N THR A 232 23.54 -9.76 4.90
CA THR A 232 24.17 -9.82 6.23
C THR A 232 25.62 -10.29 6.19
N LEU A 233 26.08 -10.87 5.07
CA LEU A 233 27.47 -11.27 4.85
C LEU A 233 28.41 -10.05 4.80
N SER A 234 29.41 -10.01 5.67
CA SER A 234 30.41 -8.93 5.71
C SER A 234 31.25 -8.81 4.44
N SER A 235 31.47 -9.92 3.72
CA SER A 235 32.13 -9.94 2.41
C SER A 235 31.26 -9.33 1.30
N GLY A 236 29.97 -9.13 1.55
CA GLY A 236 28.96 -8.86 0.54
C GLY A 236 28.63 -10.08 -0.31
N GLN A 237 27.47 -10.05 -0.95
CA GLN A 237 27.06 -10.96 -2.00
C GLN A 237 26.89 -10.17 -3.29
N VAL A 238 27.62 -10.57 -4.33
CA VAL A 238 27.47 -10.02 -5.68
C VAL A 238 26.34 -10.77 -6.36
N ASN A 239 25.36 -10.03 -6.86
CA ASN A 239 24.23 -10.51 -7.65
C ASN A 239 24.22 -9.74 -8.98
N ALA A 240 23.34 -10.14 -9.91
CA ALA A 240 23.14 -9.37 -11.13
C ALA A 240 21.66 -9.24 -11.50
N VAL A 241 21.37 -8.27 -12.37
CA VAL A 241 20.05 -8.02 -12.94
C VAL A 241 20.21 -7.64 -14.41
N ASP A 242 19.41 -8.21 -15.28
CA ASP A 242 19.15 -7.63 -16.60
C ASP A 242 17.72 -7.12 -16.67
N PHE A 243 17.46 -6.27 -17.66
CA PHE A 243 16.14 -5.72 -17.94
C PHE A 243 15.71 -6.16 -19.33
N ASN A 244 14.47 -6.62 -19.41
CA ASN A 244 13.90 -7.20 -20.60
C ASN A 244 12.80 -6.28 -21.15
N PHE A 245 12.72 -6.22 -22.48
CA PHE A 245 12.04 -5.16 -23.21
C PHE A 245 11.29 -5.68 -24.44
N PRO A 246 10.08 -5.17 -24.73
CA PRO A 246 9.31 -5.51 -25.92
C PRO A 246 9.89 -4.95 -27.22
N THR A 247 10.69 -3.89 -27.17
CA THR A 247 11.35 -3.34 -28.36
C THR A 247 12.85 -3.33 -28.21
N ASN A 248 13.58 -3.34 -29.33
CA ASN A 248 15.03 -3.30 -29.30
C ASN A 248 15.48 -1.98 -28.65
N PRO A 249 16.19 -2.05 -27.50
CA PRO A 249 16.62 -0.84 -26.79
C PRO A 249 17.62 0.02 -27.59
N ALA A 250 18.26 -0.53 -28.62
CA ALA A 250 19.11 0.22 -29.54
C ALA A 250 18.31 1.17 -30.47
N THR A 251 17.05 0.85 -30.76
CA THR A 251 16.17 1.66 -31.62
C THR A 251 15.22 2.54 -30.82
N ILE A 252 14.81 2.05 -29.67
CA ILE A 252 13.85 2.71 -28.79
C ILE A 252 14.51 2.83 -27.42
N ASN A 253 14.82 4.06 -27.02
CA ASN A 253 15.57 4.32 -25.80
C ASN A 253 14.91 3.62 -24.60
N ALA A 254 15.67 2.72 -23.97
CA ALA A 254 15.34 2.16 -22.68
C ALA A 254 16.27 2.76 -21.61
N SER A 255 15.77 2.87 -20.40
CA SER A 255 16.53 3.37 -19.26
C SER A 255 16.29 2.51 -18.03
N ALA A 256 17.28 2.43 -17.16
CA ALA A 256 17.15 1.78 -15.88
C ALA A 256 17.90 2.56 -14.79
N SER A 257 17.53 2.29 -13.55
CA SER A 257 18.15 2.83 -12.36
C SER A 257 18.26 1.75 -11.29
N ILE A 258 19.41 1.73 -10.61
CA ILE A 258 19.64 0.93 -9.40
C ILE A 258 19.87 1.90 -8.26
N ILE A 259 18.98 1.89 -7.28
CA ILE A 259 19.04 2.73 -6.08
C ILE A 259 19.46 1.83 -4.92
N THR A 260 20.68 2.00 -4.44
CA THR A 260 21.22 1.16 -3.36
C THR A 260 21.12 1.90 -2.04
N ASN A 261 20.54 1.24 -1.03
CA ASN A 261 20.56 1.73 0.34
C ASN A 261 22.00 1.78 0.84
N CYS A 262 22.47 2.91 1.36
CA CYS A 262 23.82 3.02 1.95
C CYS A 262 23.81 3.12 3.49
N ARG A 263 22.65 2.90 4.12
CA ARG A 263 22.55 2.76 5.58
C ARG A 263 23.12 1.42 6.01
N THR A 264 23.93 1.42 7.06
CA THR A 264 24.39 0.18 7.67
C THR A 264 23.27 -0.48 8.48
N LEU A 265 23.10 -1.80 8.34
CA LEU A 265 22.17 -2.58 9.15
C LEU A 265 22.47 -2.44 10.63
N ASP A 266 21.41 -2.39 11.43
CA ASP A 266 21.53 -2.53 12.87
C ASP A 266 21.87 -3.99 13.24
N SER A 267 22.39 -4.21 14.45
CA SER A 267 22.76 -5.56 14.89
C SER A 267 21.57 -6.52 14.90
N ASP A 268 20.41 -6.04 15.33
CA ASP A 268 19.18 -6.82 15.41
C ASP A 268 18.50 -7.01 14.04
N GLU A 269 18.75 -6.13 13.07
CA GLU A 269 18.35 -6.31 11.66
C GLU A 269 19.20 -7.38 10.99
N ARG A 270 20.51 -7.44 11.28
CA ARG A 270 21.39 -8.51 10.80
C ARG A 270 21.05 -9.87 11.39
N SER A 271 20.62 -9.89 12.66
CA SER A 271 20.31 -11.10 13.41
C SER A 271 18.82 -11.45 13.43
N LEU A 272 18.01 -10.85 12.55
CA LEU A 272 16.61 -11.26 12.41
C LEU A 272 16.57 -12.77 12.10
N SER A 273 15.54 -13.45 12.56
CA SER A 273 15.22 -14.80 12.11
C SER A 273 13.71 -14.86 11.95
N ALA A 274 13.26 -15.16 10.74
CA ALA A 274 11.85 -15.33 10.40
C ALA A 274 11.58 -16.80 10.12
N ALA A 275 10.46 -17.31 10.63
CA ALA A 275 10.04 -18.68 10.44
C ALA A 275 8.51 -18.77 10.33
N GLY A 276 8.06 -19.80 9.62
CA GLY A 276 6.64 -20.13 9.50
C GLY A 276 6.01 -20.36 10.87
N GLY A 277 4.74 -19.97 10.99
CA GLY A 277 4.01 -20.00 12.24
C GLY A 277 2.94 -21.08 12.33
N THR A 278 2.26 -21.10 13.49
CA THR A 278 1.08 -21.95 13.74
C THR A 278 -0.14 -21.13 14.18
N SER A 279 0.01 -19.83 14.40
CA SER A 279 -1.03 -18.95 14.92
C SER A 279 -1.12 -17.62 14.18
N SER A 280 -2.23 -16.91 14.36
CA SER A 280 -2.48 -15.57 13.84
C SER A 280 -1.59 -14.48 14.43
N SER A 281 -0.85 -14.77 15.51
CA SER A 281 0.08 -13.83 16.14
C SER A 281 1.55 -14.02 15.75
N ASN A 282 1.84 -14.90 14.78
CA ASN A 282 3.21 -15.19 14.37
C ASN A 282 3.92 -13.91 13.90
N GLY A 283 5.19 -13.74 14.27
CA GLY A 283 6.00 -12.56 13.92
C GLY A 283 5.64 -11.25 14.64
N LEU A 284 4.48 -11.14 15.30
CA LEU A 284 4.02 -9.88 15.94
C LEU A 284 4.78 -9.52 17.23
N ASN A 285 5.46 -10.49 17.85
CA ASN A 285 6.19 -10.27 19.10
C ASN A 285 7.58 -9.61 18.90
N LYS A 286 7.99 -9.35 17.66
CA LYS A 286 9.26 -8.70 17.37
C LYS A 286 9.30 -7.31 18.01
N VAL A 287 10.39 -7.03 18.71
CA VAL A 287 10.74 -5.70 19.22
C VAL A 287 12.06 -5.27 18.58
N TRP A 288 12.01 -4.24 17.74
CA TRP A 288 13.23 -3.61 17.22
C TRP A 288 13.92 -2.78 18.29
N THR A 289 15.25 -2.70 18.26
CA THR A 289 16.04 -1.97 19.25
C THR A 289 15.97 -0.48 18.93
N ASN A 290 16.37 -0.13 17.71
CA ASN A 290 16.47 1.25 17.26
C ASN A 290 15.20 1.70 16.54
N ARG A 291 14.86 2.96 16.77
CA ARG A 291 13.78 3.67 16.09
C ARG A 291 14.34 4.26 14.80
N LYS A 292 13.61 4.10 13.70
CA LYS A 292 13.93 4.70 12.39
C LYS A 292 13.01 5.87 12.11
N LYS A 293 13.36 6.69 11.14
CA LYS A 293 12.55 7.82 10.69
C LYS A 293 12.14 7.65 9.22
N LEU A 294 10.92 8.06 8.90
CA LEU A 294 10.40 8.19 7.55
C LEU A 294 9.84 9.60 7.36
N ASN A 295 10.30 10.29 6.32
CA ASN A 295 9.68 11.56 5.91
C ASN A 295 8.58 11.28 4.88
N VAL A 296 7.46 11.98 5.00
CA VAL A 296 6.33 11.90 4.08
C VAL A 296 5.96 13.31 3.64
N ASN A 297 5.86 13.52 2.34
CA ASN A 297 5.37 14.75 1.73
C ASN A 297 3.90 14.57 1.31
N LEU A 298 3.00 15.21 2.04
CA LEU A 298 1.57 15.25 1.75
C LEU A 298 1.31 16.29 0.66
N ILE A 299 0.84 15.85 -0.50
CA ILE A 299 0.60 16.68 -1.68
C ILE A 299 -0.92 16.79 -1.88
N PHE A 300 -1.52 17.89 -1.39
CA PHE A 300 -2.95 18.13 -1.56
C PHE A 300 -3.25 18.69 -2.94
N ILE A 301 -4.11 18.01 -3.70
CA ILE A 301 -4.51 18.46 -5.03
C ILE A 301 -5.64 19.48 -4.92
N LYS A 302 -5.61 20.53 -5.75
CA LYS A 302 -6.66 21.53 -5.87
C LYS A 302 -6.86 21.96 -7.32
N ASP A 303 -8.02 22.54 -7.59
CA ASP A 303 -8.38 23.26 -8.81
C ASP A 303 -8.79 24.68 -8.42
N GLY A 304 -7.83 25.61 -8.48
CA GLY A 304 -8.01 26.98 -7.99
C GLY A 304 -8.37 27.00 -6.49
N ASN A 305 -9.64 27.26 -6.18
CA ASN A 305 -10.17 27.29 -4.82
C ASN A 305 -10.80 25.96 -4.36
N THR A 306 -11.10 25.05 -5.29
CA THR A 306 -11.67 23.74 -5.01
C THR A 306 -10.56 22.79 -4.59
N ARG A 307 -10.65 22.17 -3.42
CA ARG A 307 -9.58 21.30 -2.89
C ARG A 307 -10.02 19.86 -2.78
N ALA A 308 -9.08 18.92 -2.92
CA ALA A 308 -9.32 17.51 -2.59
C ALA A 308 -9.80 17.35 -1.14
N TYR A 309 -9.22 18.12 -0.23
CA TYR A 309 -9.62 18.17 1.17
C TYR A 309 -9.75 19.63 1.65
N PRO A 310 -10.82 20.00 2.37
CA PRO A 310 -11.12 21.40 2.67
C PRO A 310 -10.10 22.07 3.61
N ASN A 311 -9.41 21.30 4.46
CA ASN A 311 -8.33 21.79 5.32
C ASN A 311 -7.01 21.10 4.95
N PRO A 312 -6.28 21.56 3.91
CA PRO A 312 -5.10 20.90 3.35
C PRO A 312 -3.86 21.12 4.22
N THR A 313 -3.94 20.71 5.49
CA THR A 313 -2.88 20.88 6.50
C THR A 313 -2.75 19.59 7.32
N GLN A 314 -1.64 19.45 8.05
CA GLN A 314 -1.50 18.33 9.00
C GLN A 314 -2.60 18.34 10.05
N ALA A 315 -2.95 19.53 10.57
CA ALA A 315 -4.02 19.68 11.55
C ALA A 315 -5.39 19.27 11.00
N GLY A 316 -5.63 19.45 9.69
CA GLY A 316 -6.86 19.02 9.03
C GLY A 316 -7.05 17.51 8.93
N LEU A 317 -5.95 16.76 8.92
CA LEU A 317 -5.92 15.29 8.87
C LEU A 317 -5.32 14.67 10.13
N GLN A 318 -5.29 15.40 11.25
CA GLN A 318 -4.56 15.00 12.45
C GLN A 318 -4.91 13.58 12.91
N THR A 319 -6.19 13.20 12.86
CA THR A 319 -6.64 11.85 13.27
C THR A 319 -6.05 10.78 12.36
N ALA A 320 -6.11 10.97 11.04
CA ALA A 320 -5.55 10.03 10.06
C ALA A 320 -4.02 9.90 10.21
N LEU A 321 -3.34 11.04 10.41
CA LEU A 321 -1.89 11.08 10.55
C LEU A 321 -1.41 10.45 11.87
N ASP A 322 -2.15 10.62 12.96
CA ASP A 322 -1.85 9.98 14.24
C ASP A 322 -2.14 8.47 14.19
N ARG A 323 -3.20 8.07 13.49
CA ARG A 323 -3.51 6.66 13.22
C ARG A 323 -2.35 6.00 12.47
N TRP A 324 -1.89 6.58 11.37
CA TRP A 324 -0.74 6.06 10.62
C TRP A 324 0.54 6.00 11.47
N LYS A 325 0.86 7.08 12.21
CA LYS A 325 1.99 7.07 13.16
C LYS A 325 1.89 5.93 14.16
N SER A 326 0.71 5.66 14.71
CA SER A 326 0.52 4.60 15.71
C SER A 326 0.89 3.22 15.14
N ILE A 327 0.46 2.92 13.92
CA ILE A 327 0.72 1.65 13.21
C ILE A 327 2.21 1.46 13.00
N TYR A 328 2.93 2.47 12.50
CA TYR A 328 4.35 2.36 12.19
C TYR A 328 5.25 2.43 13.43
N SER A 329 4.77 3.05 14.51
CA SER A 329 5.52 3.20 15.77
C SER A 329 5.56 1.92 16.62
N GLN A 330 4.75 0.92 16.29
CA GLN A 330 4.65 -0.34 17.03
C GLN A 330 5.99 -1.08 17.10
N ASN A 331 6.16 -1.95 18.09
CA ASN A 331 7.44 -2.61 18.36
C ASN A 331 7.97 -3.45 17.18
N SER A 332 7.08 -4.06 16.40
CA SER A 332 7.42 -4.89 15.24
C SER A 332 7.87 -4.08 14.02
N VAL A 333 7.77 -2.74 14.06
CA VAL A 333 8.18 -1.84 12.97
C VAL A 333 9.16 -0.75 13.44
N LYS A 334 8.80 -0.01 14.50
CA LYS A 334 9.56 1.09 15.10
C LYS A 334 10.05 2.15 14.11
N ILE A 335 9.13 2.68 13.32
CA ILE A 335 9.35 3.82 12.42
C ILE A 335 8.53 5.02 12.90
N ASP A 336 9.19 6.15 13.08
CA ASP A 336 8.56 7.44 13.34
C ASP A 336 8.36 8.20 12.03
N ILE A 337 7.14 8.70 11.82
CA ILE A 337 6.79 9.43 10.60
C ILE A 337 6.82 10.94 10.86
N GLN A 338 7.43 11.67 9.92
CA GLN A 338 7.43 13.12 9.89
C GLN A 338 6.78 13.62 8.61
N PHE A 339 5.83 14.55 8.73
CA PHE A 339 5.05 15.05 7.61
C PHE A 339 5.53 16.44 7.18
N THR A 340 5.57 16.66 5.87
CA THR A 340 5.56 17.98 5.23
C THR A 340 4.29 18.11 4.40
N VAL A 341 3.88 19.34 4.10
CA VAL A 341 2.67 19.61 3.32
C VAL A 341 3.02 20.49 2.13
N THR A 342 2.53 20.09 0.97
CA THR A 342 2.61 20.81 -0.30
C THR A 342 1.22 20.84 -0.94
N GLU A 343 0.88 21.90 -1.66
CA GLU A 343 -0.31 21.94 -2.51
C GLU A 343 0.10 21.84 -3.98
N LEU A 344 -0.71 21.13 -4.77
CA LEU A 344 -0.60 21.03 -6.23
C LEU A 344 -1.88 21.59 -6.85
N ASP A 345 -1.77 22.67 -7.63
CA ASP A 345 -2.88 23.20 -8.42
C ASP A 345 -2.95 22.49 -9.77
N SER A 346 -3.89 21.57 -9.92
CA SER A 346 -4.13 20.81 -11.14
C SER A 346 -5.57 20.30 -11.19
N SER A 347 -6.39 20.93 -12.03
CA SER A 347 -7.76 20.49 -12.30
C SER A 347 -7.84 19.09 -12.89
N GLU A 348 -6.83 18.67 -13.66
CA GLU A 348 -6.74 17.35 -14.28
C GLU A 348 -6.72 16.22 -13.24
N PHE A 349 -6.10 16.46 -12.08
CA PHE A 349 -5.87 15.41 -11.08
C PHE A 349 -6.69 15.59 -9.80
N LEU A 350 -7.60 16.57 -9.74
CA LEU A 350 -8.50 16.71 -8.60
C LEU A 350 -9.36 15.45 -8.45
N ASN A 351 -9.87 14.93 -9.57
CA ASN A 351 -10.42 13.58 -9.66
C ASN A 351 -9.59 12.79 -10.69
N VAL A 352 -9.11 11.62 -10.30
CA VAL A 352 -8.23 10.81 -11.14
C VAL A 352 -9.08 9.97 -12.09
N ALA A 353 -8.86 10.13 -13.39
CA ALA A 353 -9.63 9.45 -14.42
C ALA A 353 -9.09 8.05 -14.74
N SER A 354 -7.82 7.77 -14.41
CA SER A 354 -7.26 6.44 -14.50
C SER A 354 -6.30 6.09 -13.37
N LEU A 355 -6.51 4.92 -12.79
CA LEU A 355 -5.73 4.29 -11.73
C LEU A 355 -4.43 3.66 -12.22
N SER A 356 -4.22 3.58 -13.54
CA SER A 356 -2.97 3.06 -14.09
C SER A 356 -1.77 3.90 -13.65
N THR A 357 -0.81 3.26 -12.99
CA THR A 357 0.50 3.84 -12.66
C THR A 357 1.53 3.64 -13.77
N ASP A 358 1.23 2.79 -14.76
CA ASP A 358 2.15 2.49 -15.87
C ASP A 358 1.92 3.39 -17.09
N SER A 359 0.65 3.62 -17.46
CA SER A 359 0.28 4.63 -18.46
C SER A 359 0.53 6.03 -17.90
N TYR A 360 1.45 6.77 -18.49
CA TYR A 360 1.82 8.12 -18.04
C TYR A 360 1.62 9.22 -19.11
N ASN A 361 1.14 8.85 -20.29
CA ASN A 361 0.69 9.77 -21.34
C ASN A 361 -0.85 9.91 -21.36
N THR A 362 -1.57 9.04 -20.66
CA THR A 362 -3.03 9.07 -20.52
C THR A 362 -3.45 10.22 -19.61
N THR A 363 -4.37 11.06 -20.10
CA THR A 363 -4.96 12.17 -19.32
C THR A 363 -5.60 11.65 -18.04
N GLY A 364 -5.33 12.32 -16.91
CA GLY A 364 -5.90 11.99 -15.61
C GLY A 364 -5.41 10.66 -15.02
N SER A 365 -4.38 10.02 -15.60
CA SER A 365 -3.79 8.81 -15.04
C SER A 365 -2.87 9.09 -13.86
N LEU A 366 -2.77 8.13 -12.92
CA LEU A 366 -1.80 8.20 -11.83
C LEU A 366 -0.36 8.24 -12.33
N GLY A 367 -0.03 7.46 -13.37
CA GLY A 367 1.31 7.49 -13.98
C GLY A 367 1.65 8.88 -14.52
N LYS A 368 0.67 9.60 -15.11
CA LYS A 368 0.87 10.99 -15.56
C LYS A 368 0.99 11.95 -14.37
N LEU A 369 0.12 11.83 -13.36
CA LEU A 369 0.20 12.62 -12.13
C LEU A 369 1.61 12.55 -11.52
N PHE A 370 2.14 11.35 -11.31
CA PHE A 370 3.45 11.18 -10.66
C PHE A 370 4.59 11.65 -11.57
N SER A 371 4.50 11.42 -12.88
CA SER A 371 5.58 11.82 -13.80
C SER A 371 5.62 13.32 -14.10
N SER A 372 4.47 13.98 -14.23
CA SER A 372 4.38 15.39 -14.64
C SER A 372 4.44 16.39 -13.50
N THR A 373 4.50 15.94 -12.24
CA THR A 373 4.46 16.82 -11.05
C THR A 373 5.71 16.69 -10.16
N SER A 374 6.84 16.35 -10.77
CA SER A 374 8.14 16.20 -10.09
C SER A 374 8.63 17.43 -9.31
N SER A 375 8.07 18.62 -9.61
CA SER A 375 8.35 19.89 -8.93
C SER A 375 7.84 19.94 -7.50
N VAL A 376 6.74 19.24 -7.18
CA VAL A 376 6.17 19.17 -5.82
C VAL A 376 6.62 17.93 -5.04
N GLN A 377 7.35 17.02 -5.70
CA GLN A 377 7.89 15.81 -5.09
C GLN A 377 9.22 16.05 -4.35
N SER A 378 9.48 15.21 -3.36
CA SER A 378 10.74 15.08 -2.63
C SER A 378 11.41 13.76 -2.98
N ASP A 379 12.74 13.75 -3.13
CA ASP A 379 13.52 12.54 -3.37
C ASP A 379 14.04 11.89 -2.08
N VAL A 380 13.75 12.50 -0.93
CA VAL A 380 14.11 12.05 0.42
C VAL A 380 12.88 11.90 1.33
N ALA A 381 11.70 11.81 0.73
CA ALA A 381 10.44 11.53 1.40
C ALA A 381 9.55 10.67 0.51
N LEU A 382 8.62 9.95 1.15
CA LEU A 382 7.52 9.32 0.45
C LEU A 382 6.56 10.41 -0.05
N ASN A 383 6.19 10.38 -1.33
CA ASN A 383 5.27 11.36 -1.92
C ASN A 383 3.86 10.80 -1.94
N LEU A 384 2.98 11.37 -1.12
CA LEU A 384 1.57 10.97 -1.01
C LEU A 384 0.68 12.07 -1.60
N TYR A 385 0.03 11.77 -2.72
CA TYR A 385 -0.97 12.61 -3.35
C TYR A 385 -2.34 12.38 -2.72
N ILE A 386 -3.01 13.47 -2.37
CA ILE A 386 -4.35 13.45 -1.80
C ILE A 386 -5.27 14.04 -2.86
N ALA A 387 -5.97 13.16 -3.57
CA ALA A 387 -6.96 13.48 -4.58
C ALA A 387 -8.37 13.40 -3.98
N ARG A 388 -9.34 14.03 -4.64
CA ARG A 388 -10.73 14.00 -4.16
C ARG A 388 -11.32 12.61 -4.36
N ASP A 389 -11.25 12.10 -5.57
CA ASP A 389 -11.89 10.85 -5.97
C ASP A 389 -11.18 10.22 -7.18
N GLU A 390 -11.57 9.01 -7.52
CA GLU A 390 -11.26 8.36 -8.79
C GLU A 390 -12.55 8.01 -9.54
N THR A 391 -12.51 8.07 -10.87
CA THR A 391 -13.69 7.85 -11.71
C THR A 391 -13.55 6.64 -12.64
N GLU A 392 -12.53 5.80 -12.46
CA GLU A 392 -12.32 4.63 -13.32
C GLU A 392 -13.23 3.48 -12.88
N VAL A 393 -13.25 3.18 -11.58
CA VAL A 393 -13.98 2.03 -11.03
C VAL A 393 -15.07 2.47 -10.04
N GLY A 394 -14.77 3.46 -9.21
CA GLY A 394 -15.61 3.90 -8.11
C GLY A 394 -15.41 3.04 -6.86
N GLY A 395 -14.77 3.61 -5.84
CA GLY A 395 -14.60 2.99 -4.52
C GLY A 395 -13.19 2.50 -4.21
N VAL A 396 -12.20 2.78 -5.07
CA VAL A 396 -10.79 2.55 -4.73
C VAL A 396 -10.34 3.58 -3.69
N LEU A 397 -9.71 3.12 -2.61
CA LEU A 397 -9.33 3.97 -1.48
C LEU A 397 -7.97 4.65 -1.69
N GLY A 398 -7.04 3.94 -2.32
CA GLY A 398 -5.69 4.41 -2.62
C GLY A 398 -4.96 3.46 -3.56
N ILE A 399 -3.83 3.93 -4.10
CA ILE A 399 -2.93 3.17 -4.96
C ILE A 399 -1.48 3.64 -4.74
N SER A 400 -0.58 2.69 -4.48
CA SER A 400 0.86 2.89 -4.60
C SER A 400 1.33 2.84 -6.06
N GLY A 401 2.23 3.75 -6.43
CA GLY A 401 2.97 3.71 -7.69
C GLY A 401 4.02 2.61 -7.73
N GLY A 402 3.67 1.36 -7.44
CA GLY A 402 4.56 0.21 -7.48
C GLY A 402 4.92 -0.36 -6.11
N ILE A 403 5.51 -1.56 -6.14
CA ILE A 403 5.90 -2.32 -4.94
C ILE A 403 7.35 -2.82 -5.08
N PRO A 404 8.34 -2.08 -4.56
CA PRO A 404 8.22 -0.73 -4.02
C PRO A 404 8.01 0.32 -5.12
N GLY A 405 7.70 1.56 -4.72
CA GLY A 405 7.79 2.71 -5.62
C GLY A 405 9.24 3.10 -5.92
N THR A 406 9.43 4.07 -6.84
CA THR A 406 10.77 4.52 -7.25
C THR A 406 11.38 5.50 -6.24
N VAL A 407 11.87 4.95 -5.15
CA VAL A 407 12.57 5.68 -4.10
C VAL A 407 13.74 6.51 -4.66
N GLY A 408 13.80 7.78 -4.28
CA GLY A 408 14.86 8.68 -4.72
C GLY A 408 14.76 9.17 -6.16
N LEU A 409 13.78 8.70 -6.95
CA LEU A 409 13.55 9.15 -8.31
C LEU A 409 12.22 9.90 -8.40
N LYS A 410 12.29 11.17 -8.77
CA LYS A 410 11.11 12.02 -8.99
C LYS A 410 10.69 11.99 -10.45
N GLY A 411 9.42 12.23 -10.72
CA GLY A 411 8.91 12.35 -12.09
C GLY A 411 8.89 11.04 -12.87
N THR A 412 8.87 9.91 -12.17
CA THR A 412 8.59 8.61 -12.79
C THR A 412 7.10 8.29 -12.63
N PRO A 413 6.51 7.42 -13.46
CA PRO A 413 5.15 6.91 -13.29
C PRO A 413 4.93 6.14 -11.98
N GLN A 414 6.01 5.81 -11.26
CA GLN A 414 6.03 4.99 -10.05
C GLN A 414 6.61 5.75 -8.84
N SER A 415 6.68 7.10 -8.91
CA SER A 415 7.39 7.96 -7.93
C SER A 415 6.52 8.50 -6.79
N GLY A 416 5.25 8.11 -6.72
CA GLY A 416 4.33 8.50 -5.67
C GLY A 416 3.30 7.44 -5.37
N MET A 417 2.43 7.74 -4.41
CA MET A 417 1.20 7.00 -4.11
C MET A 417 0.05 7.99 -3.98
N ALA A 418 -1.17 7.54 -4.16
CA ALA A 418 -2.36 8.37 -4.06
C ALA A 418 -3.37 7.77 -3.07
N VAL A 419 -4.10 8.64 -2.37
CA VAL A 419 -5.31 8.28 -1.64
C VAL A 419 -6.45 9.19 -2.07
N PHE A 420 -7.66 8.63 -2.06
CA PHE A 420 -8.88 9.30 -2.51
C PHE A 420 -9.77 9.60 -1.30
N ILE A 421 -10.15 10.87 -1.11
CA ILE A 421 -10.87 11.31 0.09
C ILE A 421 -12.30 10.79 0.13
N GLU A 422 -13.04 10.92 -0.97
CA GLU A 422 -14.49 10.68 -0.99
C GLU A 422 -14.86 9.20 -0.78
N PRO A 423 -14.09 8.20 -1.27
CA PRO A 423 -14.32 6.78 -0.95
C PRO A 423 -14.29 6.43 0.55
N HIS A 424 -13.64 7.26 1.39
CA HIS A 424 -13.62 7.05 2.84
C HIS A 424 -14.81 7.68 3.57
N ARG A 425 -15.63 8.49 2.89
CA ARG A 425 -16.69 9.28 3.54
C ARG A 425 -17.93 8.43 3.76
N SER A 426 -18.17 8.04 5.02
CA SER A 426 -19.43 7.38 5.39
C SER A 426 -20.60 8.35 5.62
N SER A 427 -20.33 9.64 5.85
CA SER A 427 -21.35 10.65 6.13
C SER A 427 -20.93 12.09 5.81
N GLY A 428 -21.90 13.01 5.79
CA GLY A 428 -21.67 14.42 5.49
C GLY A 428 -21.81 14.76 4.00
N VAL A 429 -21.41 15.98 3.63
CA VAL A 429 -21.50 16.45 2.23
C VAL A 429 -20.16 16.28 1.53
N LEU A 430 -20.20 16.06 0.21
CA LEU A 430 -19.02 15.95 -0.64
C LEU A 430 -18.07 17.15 -0.42
N GLY A 431 -16.77 16.87 -0.26
CA GLY A 431 -15.74 17.89 -0.03
C GLY A 431 -15.76 18.54 1.35
N SER A 432 -16.59 18.07 2.30
CA SER A 432 -16.52 18.51 3.70
C SER A 432 -15.44 17.75 4.49
N VAL A 433 -15.15 18.20 5.71
CA VAL A 433 -14.21 17.52 6.61
C VAL A 433 -14.71 16.10 6.89
N LEU A 434 -13.82 15.12 6.89
CA LEU A 434 -14.14 13.72 7.21
C LEU A 434 -14.45 13.55 8.70
N SER A 435 -15.35 12.64 9.05
CA SER A 435 -15.57 12.27 10.45
C SER A 435 -14.33 11.64 11.07
N VAL A 436 -14.28 11.50 12.40
CA VAL A 436 -13.15 10.85 13.09
C VAL A 436 -13.00 9.39 12.64
N ALA A 437 -14.10 8.67 12.43
CA ALA A 437 -14.07 7.29 11.95
C ALA A 437 -13.51 7.22 10.52
N ASP A 438 -14.00 8.07 9.62
CA ASP A 438 -13.52 8.13 8.23
C ASP A 438 -12.04 8.53 8.16
N GLN A 439 -11.58 9.42 9.04
CA GLN A 439 -10.15 9.76 9.14
C GLN A 439 -9.30 8.60 9.68
N ASN A 440 -9.80 7.80 10.62
CA ASN A 440 -9.08 6.60 11.04
C ASN A 440 -8.95 5.61 9.87
N PHE A 441 -10.03 5.42 9.10
CA PHE A 441 -9.99 4.55 7.93
C PHE A 441 -9.02 5.09 6.86
N LEU A 442 -9.03 6.39 6.59
CA LEU A 442 -8.04 7.04 5.73
C LEU A 442 -6.61 6.85 6.24
N GLY A 443 -6.40 6.90 7.56
CA GLY A 443 -5.10 6.63 8.18
C GLY A 443 -4.61 5.19 7.98
N ASP A 444 -5.53 4.22 8.03
CA ASP A 444 -5.24 2.81 7.72
C ASP A 444 -4.87 2.66 6.23
N THR A 445 -5.63 3.26 5.31
CA THR A 445 -5.32 3.27 3.87
C THR A 445 -3.97 3.93 3.57
N MET A 446 -3.68 5.09 4.16
CA MET A 446 -2.38 5.76 3.99
C MET A 446 -1.22 4.87 4.46
N ALA A 447 -1.40 4.16 5.57
CA ALA A 447 -0.40 3.22 6.07
C ALA A 447 -0.23 2.01 5.15
N HIS A 448 -1.33 1.46 4.63
CA HIS A 448 -1.34 0.34 3.69
C HIS A 448 -0.63 0.67 2.37
N GLU A 449 -1.01 1.77 1.73
CA GLU A 449 -0.38 2.20 0.48
C GLU A 449 1.09 2.59 0.67
N ALA A 450 1.44 3.16 1.83
CA ALA A 450 2.83 3.45 2.14
C ALA A 450 3.65 2.17 2.36
N ALA A 451 3.04 1.14 2.93
CA ALA A 451 3.70 -0.15 3.09
C ALA A 451 3.93 -0.81 1.71
N HIS A 452 2.99 -0.69 0.77
CA HIS A 452 3.22 -1.03 -0.63
C HIS A 452 4.39 -0.26 -1.25
N PHE A 453 4.36 1.07 -1.14
CA PHE A 453 5.43 1.91 -1.67
C PHE A 453 6.81 1.54 -1.09
N LEU A 454 6.84 1.08 0.15
CA LEU A 454 8.07 0.68 0.85
C LEU A 454 8.50 -0.77 0.56
N GLY A 455 7.65 -1.59 -0.06
CA GLY A 455 7.99 -2.93 -0.56
C GLY A 455 7.13 -4.07 -0.02
N LEU A 456 6.18 -3.82 0.87
CA LEU A 456 5.26 -4.86 1.31
C LEU A 456 4.22 -5.15 0.25
N PHE A 457 3.76 -6.37 0.22
CA PHE A 457 2.66 -6.76 -0.65
C PHE A 457 1.50 -7.25 0.20
N HIS A 458 0.36 -7.53 -0.44
CA HIS A 458 -0.73 -8.18 0.26
C HIS A 458 -0.30 -9.52 0.84
N THR A 459 -0.69 -9.75 2.09
CA THR A 459 -0.50 -11.04 2.80
C THR A 459 -1.05 -12.19 1.94
N VAL A 460 -2.25 -11.97 1.40
CA VAL A 460 -2.87 -12.77 0.35
C VAL A 460 -3.64 -11.85 -0.60
N GLU A 461 -3.70 -12.22 -1.87
CA GLU A 461 -4.59 -11.55 -2.82
C GLU A 461 -6.05 -11.95 -2.59
N SER A 462 -6.98 -11.30 -3.30
CA SER A 462 -8.42 -11.49 -3.06
C SER A 462 -8.92 -12.92 -3.16
N ALA A 463 -8.32 -13.76 -3.99
CA ALA A 463 -8.67 -15.19 -4.11
C ALA A 463 -8.17 -16.06 -2.94
N GLY A 464 -7.41 -15.47 -2.00
CA GLY A 464 -6.68 -16.18 -0.96
C GLY A 464 -5.44 -16.90 -1.50
N GLN A 465 -4.63 -17.46 -0.58
CA GLN A 465 -3.50 -18.29 -0.98
C GLN A 465 -3.99 -19.49 -1.77
N SER A 466 -3.44 -19.69 -2.97
CA SER A 466 -3.55 -20.92 -3.74
C SER A 466 -2.18 -21.36 -4.28
N GLY A 467 -2.07 -22.65 -4.62
CA GLY A 467 -0.84 -23.23 -5.18
C GLY A 467 0.34 -23.35 -4.21
N SER A 468 1.40 -24.01 -4.70
CA SER A 468 2.66 -24.24 -3.97
C SER A 468 3.90 -23.95 -4.83
N GLY A 469 3.73 -23.26 -5.96
CA GLY A 469 4.82 -22.92 -6.88
C GLY A 469 5.68 -21.76 -6.36
N TYR A 470 6.88 -21.63 -6.92
CA TYR A 470 7.80 -20.52 -6.63
C TYR A 470 8.09 -19.73 -7.92
N PRO A 471 7.91 -18.40 -7.92
CA PRO A 471 7.25 -17.60 -6.88
C PRO A 471 5.74 -17.86 -6.78
N ASN A 472 5.15 -17.73 -5.58
CA ASN A 472 3.70 -17.78 -5.39
C ASN A 472 3.13 -16.36 -5.40
N TYR A 473 2.53 -15.96 -6.53
CA TYR A 473 1.98 -14.60 -6.67
C TYR A 473 0.73 -14.32 -5.83
N THR A 474 0.13 -15.33 -5.21
CA THR A 474 -1.09 -15.20 -4.40
C THR A 474 -0.84 -14.80 -2.94
N THR A 475 0.42 -14.77 -2.50
CA THR A 475 0.83 -14.43 -1.13
C THR A 475 2.05 -13.52 -1.08
N ASP A 476 2.25 -12.86 0.06
CA ASP A 476 3.50 -12.15 0.32
C ASP A 476 4.74 -13.05 0.31
N PRO A 477 5.94 -12.46 0.07
CA PRO A 477 7.19 -13.22 0.05
C PRO A 477 7.73 -13.51 1.45
N LEU A 478 6.93 -13.37 2.51
CA LEU A 478 7.38 -13.35 3.89
C LEU A 478 6.91 -14.61 4.61
N ILE A 479 7.84 -15.33 5.22
CA ILE A 479 7.57 -16.66 5.76
C ILE A 479 6.79 -16.60 7.08
N GLU A 480 6.89 -15.50 7.82
CA GLU A 480 6.25 -15.38 9.13
C GLU A 480 4.85 -14.74 9.10
N THR A 481 4.41 -14.22 7.96
CA THR A 481 3.09 -13.58 7.83
C THR A 481 2.00 -14.63 7.88
N PRO A 482 1.04 -14.57 8.83
CA PRO A 482 -0.15 -15.40 8.79
C PRO A 482 -0.99 -15.11 7.53
N ILE A 483 -1.50 -16.15 6.89
CA ILE A 483 -2.20 -16.07 5.60
C ILE A 483 -3.60 -16.67 5.68
N CYS A 484 -4.43 -16.31 4.71
CA CYS A 484 -5.76 -16.88 4.52
C CYS A 484 -5.82 -17.71 3.25
N THR A 485 -6.05 -19.01 3.39
CA THR A 485 -6.14 -19.93 2.24
C THR A 485 -7.43 -19.72 1.43
N SER A 486 -7.37 -19.99 0.14
CA SER A 486 -8.56 -19.96 -0.75
C SER A 486 -9.70 -20.87 -0.28
N SER A 487 -9.39 -21.91 0.51
CA SER A 487 -10.38 -22.78 1.14
C SER A 487 -11.33 -22.06 2.13
N ARG A 488 -11.01 -20.82 2.50
CA ARG A 488 -11.80 -19.99 3.41
C ARG A 488 -12.88 -19.17 2.72
N ASN A 489 -12.91 -19.14 1.39
CA ASN A 489 -14.05 -18.64 0.61
C ASN A 489 -15.24 -19.61 0.79
N THR A 490 -15.90 -19.52 1.93
CA THR A 490 -17.00 -20.40 2.37
C THR A 490 -18.33 -20.00 1.75
N ASN A 491 -18.48 -18.74 1.34
CA ASN A 491 -19.65 -18.24 0.65
C ASN A 491 -19.62 -18.52 -0.87
N GLY A 492 -18.47 -18.93 -1.42
CA GLY A 492 -18.31 -19.33 -2.82
C GLY A 492 -18.27 -18.17 -3.82
N ASN A 493 -18.03 -16.93 -3.39
CA ASN A 493 -18.03 -15.74 -4.25
C ASN A 493 -16.72 -15.53 -5.04
N GLY A 494 -15.72 -16.37 -4.79
CA GLY A 494 -14.40 -16.33 -5.45
C GLY A 494 -13.37 -15.47 -4.73
N ARG A 495 -13.71 -14.91 -3.56
CA ARG A 495 -12.86 -14.05 -2.75
C ARG A 495 -12.86 -14.51 -1.29
N VAL A 496 -11.80 -14.19 -0.57
CA VAL A 496 -11.72 -14.40 0.88
C VAL A 496 -11.91 -13.06 1.59
N ASP A 497 -12.97 -12.95 2.40
CA ASP A 497 -13.31 -11.70 3.08
C ASP A 497 -12.72 -11.63 4.49
N ILE A 498 -12.73 -10.45 5.10
CA ILE A 498 -12.25 -10.21 6.47
C ILE A 498 -12.82 -11.24 7.45
N SER A 499 -14.12 -11.50 7.40
CA SER A 499 -14.79 -12.42 8.33
C SER A 499 -14.34 -13.88 8.19
N GLU A 500 -14.01 -14.30 6.96
CA GLU A 500 -13.53 -15.65 6.65
C GLU A 500 -12.07 -15.86 7.05
N CYS A 501 -11.31 -14.76 7.10
CA CYS A 501 -9.89 -14.72 7.43
C CYS A 501 -9.59 -14.17 8.83
N SER A 502 -10.58 -14.20 9.74
CA SER A 502 -10.45 -13.75 11.14
C SER A 502 -10.19 -14.89 12.14
N GLY A 503 -9.70 -16.04 11.66
CA GLY A 503 -9.35 -17.18 12.50
C GLY A 503 -8.10 -16.94 13.36
N THR A 504 -7.71 -17.99 14.10
CA THR A 504 -6.57 -17.95 15.03
C THR A 504 -5.37 -18.77 14.58
N GLY A 505 -5.51 -19.59 13.54
CA GLY A 505 -4.44 -20.39 12.97
C GLY A 505 -3.61 -19.60 11.98
N PHE A 506 -2.50 -20.19 11.52
CA PHE A 506 -1.61 -19.52 10.57
C PHE A 506 -2.17 -19.43 9.14
N PHE A 507 -3.04 -20.35 8.74
CA PHE A 507 -3.56 -20.51 7.37
C PHE A 507 -5.04 -20.10 7.21
N ASP A 508 -5.62 -19.54 8.27
CA ASP A 508 -7.00 -19.07 8.32
C ASP A 508 -7.16 -17.74 9.05
N SER A 509 -6.08 -16.97 9.06
CA SER A 509 -6.05 -15.63 9.65
C SER A 509 -5.44 -14.62 8.67
N GLY A 510 -5.01 -13.47 9.16
CA GLY A 510 -4.37 -12.42 8.36
C GLY A 510 -5.27 -11.23 8.08
N SER A 511 -6.58 -11.30 8.33
CA SER A 511 -7.50 -10.17 8.12
C SER A 511 -7.14 -8.93 8.95
N LEU A 512 -6.49 -9.11 10.11
CA LEU A 512 -6.04 -8.03 10.99
C LEU A 512 -4.67 -7.45 10.61
N ASN A 513 -3.98 -8.07 9.65
CA ASN A 513 -2.75 -7.51 9.11
C ASN A 513 -3.08 -6.27 8.28
N LEU A 514 -2.26 -5.23 8.42
CA LEU A 514 -2.42 -4.00 7.63
C LEU A 514 -2.43 -4.31 6.14
N MET A 515 -1.64 -5.29 5.70
CA MET A 515 -1.50 -5.68 4.30
C MET A 515 -2.51 -6.75 3.87
N PHE A 516 -3.66 -6.88 4.54
CA PHE A 516 -4.74 -7.68 3.99
C PHE A 516 -5.41 -6.92 2.83
N TRP A 517 -5.79 -7.61 1.75
CA TRP A 517 -6.24 -6.97 0.50
C TRP A 517 -7.54 -6.18 0.63
N ALA A 518 -8.40 -6.53 1.59
CA ALA A 518 -9.70 -5.90 1.82
C ALA A 518 -9.66 -5.01 3.07
N GLY A 519 -10.41 -3.91 3.04
CA GLY A 519 -10.68 -3.07 4.20
C GLY A 519 -12.14 -2.64 4.28
N ASP A 520 -12.67 -2.48 5.50
CA ASP A 520 -14.08 -2.19 5.77
C ASP A 520 -14.32 -0.93 6.63
N GLY A 521 -13.26 -0.24 7.05
CA GLY A 521 -13.33 0.94 7.93
C GLY A 521 -13.79 0.67 9.36
N VAL A 522 -13.96 -0.60 9.75
CA VAL A 522 -14.46 -1.01 11.07
C VAL A 522 -13.47 -1.96 11.75
N THR A 523 -12.90 -2.89 11.00
CA THR A 523 -11.91 -3.84 11.44
C THR A 523 -10.57 -3.15 11.68
N GLN A 524 -9.94 -3.43 12.82
CA GLN A 524 -8.65 -2.82 13.17
C GLN A 524 -7.49 -3.57 12.50
N GLN A 525 -7.24 -3.24 11.23
CA GLN A 525 -6.19 -3.84 10.42
C GLN A 525 -4.86 -3.11 10.62
N THR A 526 -4.27 -3.26 11.82
CA THR A 526 -3.07 -2.50 12.22
C THR A 526 -1.84 -3.37 12.39
N GLN A 527 -1.96 -4.70 12.27
CA GLN A 527 -0.88 -5.61 12.61
C GLN A 527 0.16 -5.61 11.48
N LEU A 528 1.44 -5.48 11.85
CA LEU A 528 2.55 -5.81 10.97
C LEU A 528 3.52 -6.72 11.74
N THR A 529 4.03 -7.74 11.07
CA THR A 529 4.99 -8.68 11.64
C THR A 529 6.40 -8.11 11.68
N GLY A 530 7.33 -8.80 12.35
CA GLY A 530 8.73 -8.40 12.46
C GLY A 530 9.46 -8.31 11.12
N GLU A 531 9.36 -9.34 10.28
CA GLU A 531 9.86 -9.42 8.91
C GLU A 531 9.21 -8.36 8.01
N GLN A 532 7.91 -8.10 8.13
CA GLN A 532 7.28 -6.95 7.47
C GLN A 532 7.95 -5.64 7.90
N GLY A 533 8.16 -5.45 9.22
CA GLY A 533 8.93 -4.32 9.74
C GLY A 533 10.38 -4.28 9.23
N TRP A 534 11.04 -5.41 9.04
CA TRP A 534 12.39 -5.48 8.48
C TRP A 534 12.42 -4.98 7.04
N VAL A 535 11.50 -5.43 6.19
CA VAL A 535 11.39 -4.95 4.79
C VAL A 535 11.17 -3.44 4.76
N LEU A 536 10.23 -2.91 5.56
CA LEU A 536 10.00 -1.47 5.65
C LEU A 536 11.27 -0.70 6.04
N ARG A 537 12.04 -1.22 7.02
CA ARG A 537 13.29 -0.62 7.51
C ARG A 537 14.49 -0.76 6.56
N LEU A 538 14.40 -1.65 5.58
CA LEU A 538 15.39 -1.77 4.51
C LEU A 538 15.14 -0.79 3.36
N ASN A 539 13.97 -0.15 3.30
CA ASN A 539 13.74 0.86 2.30
C ASN A 539 14.69 2.06 2.52
N PRO A 540 15.38 2.59 1.48
CA PRO A 540 16.32 3.69 1.66
C PRO A 540 15.72 5.00 2.20
N LEU A 541 14.39 5.20 2.11
CA LEU A 541 13.69 6.33 2.72
C LEU A 541 13.58 6.22 4.25
N VAL A 542 13.82 5.03 4.81
CA VAL A 542 13.74 4.75 6.25
C VAL A 542 15.14 4.67 6.83
N TYR A 543 15.46 5.60 7.75
CA TYR A 543 16.83 5.82 8.22
C TYR A 543 17.00 5.86 9.73
#